data_AF-A0A924M4V5-F1
#
_entry.id   AF-A0A924M4V5-F1
#
_cell.length_a   1.000
_cell.length_b   1.000
_cell.length_c   1.000
_cell.angle_alpha   90.00
_cell.angle_beta   90.00
_cell.angle_gamma   90.00
#
_symmetry.space_group_name_H-M   'P 1'
#
loop_
_entity.id
_entity.type
_entity.pdbx_description
1 polymer ?
#
loop_
_entity_poly.entity_id
_entity_poly.type
_entity_poly.pdbx_seq_one_letter_code
_entity_poly.pdbx_strand_id
1 'polypeptide(L)'
;MSYQKVVVPQGDKVHMDGNKLVVGNHPIIPFIEGDGAGADIWNASVRVLDAGVNKAYSGTKQIKWMEVYAGDKANEVYGEIVWLPAETLEVLREYLVGIKGPLTTPVGGGIRSINVA
;
A
#
# COMPACT_ATOMS: atom_id res chain seq x y z
N MET A 1 -12.33 -13.08 -2.12
CA MET A 1 -11.35 -13.68 -1.20
C MET A 1 -11.26 -12.75 0.00
N SER A 2 -11.23 -13.28 1.22
CA SER A 2 -11.04 -12.44 2.42
C SER A 2 -9.56 -12.41 2.75
N TYR A 3 -8.98 -11.22 2.78
CA TYR A 3 -7.66 -11.01 3.36
C TYR A 3 -7.72 -11.23 4.89
N GLN A 4 -6.61 -11.63 5.47
CA GLN A 4 -6.39 -11.92 6.88
C GLN A 4 -6.41 -10.66 7.73
N LYS A 5 -5.62 -9.64 7.35
CA LYS A 5 -5.45 -8.39 8.11
C LYS A 5 -5.81 -7.16 7.31
N VAL A 6 -5.70 -7.22 5.98
CA VAL A 6 -6.01 -6.09 5.09
C VAL A 6 -7.52 -5.87 4.99
N VAL A 7 -7.96 -4.62 5.16
CA VAL A 7 -9.35 -4.21 4.98
C VAL A 7 -9.51 -3.52 3.64
N VAL A 8 -10.37 -4.06 2.78
CA VAL A 8 -10.63 -3.48 1.45
C VAL A 8 -11.61 -2.32 1.58
N PRO A 9 -11.23 -1.09 1.21
CA PRO A 9 -12.16 0.04 1.21
C PRO A 9 -13.14 -0.06 0.04
N GLN A 10 -14.28 0.64 0.13
CA GLN A 10 -15.18 0.77 -1.00
C GLN A 10 -14.55 1.67 -2.09
N GLY A 11 -14.32 1.12 -3.28
CA GLY A 11 -13.74 1.83 -4.42
C GLY A 11 -13.62 0.95 -5.66
N ASP A 12 -12.98 1.52 -6.69
CA ASP A 12 -12.78 0.90 -7.99
C ASP A 12 -11.43 0.16 -8.01
N LYS A 13 -11.44 -1.12 -8.36
CA LYS A 13 -10.19 -1.88 -8.53
C LYS A 13 -9.50 -1.48 -9.83
N VAL A 14 -8.21 -1.10 -9.73
CA VAL A 14 -7.35 -0.88 -10.88
C VAL A 14 -7.02 -2.23 -11.54
N HIS A 15 -7.15 -2.32 -12.86
CA HIS A 15 -6.91 -3.56 -13.60
C HIS A 15 -6.31 -3.27 -15.00
N MET A 16 -5.79 -4.30 -15.65
CA MET A 16 -5.35 -4.24 -17.03
C MET A 16 -6.47 -4.69 -17.97
N ASP A 17 -6.73 -3.90 -19.02
CA ASP A 17 -7.50 -4.31 -20.19
C ASP A 17 -6.55 -4.32 -21.41
N GLY A 18 -6.09 -5.52 -21.76
CA GLY A 18 -4.95 -5.70 -22.67
C GLY A 18 -3.69 -5.00 -22.13
N ASN A 19 -3.17 -4.04 -22.88
CA ASN A 19 -2.00 -3.24 -22.49
C ASN A 19 -2.36 -1.88 -21.88
N LYS A 20 -3.63 -1.65 -21.54
CA LYS A 20 -4.10 -0.39 -20.95
C LYS A 20 -4.44 -0.57 -19.48
N LEU A 21 -3.88 0.30 -18.64
CA LEU A 21 -4.29 0.39 -17.24
C LEU A 21 -5.65 1.11 -17.16
N VAL A 22 -6.65 0.43 -16.61
CA VAL A 22 -7.99 0.96 -16.39
C VAL A 22 -8.10 1.44 -14.95
N VAL A 23 -8.38 2.73 -14.79
CA VAL A 23 -8.44 3.42 -13.49
C VAL A 23 -9.78 4.14 -13.37
N GLY A 24 -10.54 3.81 -12.33
CA GLY A 24 -11.84 4.41 -12.03
C GLY A 24 -11.76 5.83 -11.48
N ASN A 25 -12.88 6.35 -10.98
CA ASN A 25 -12.92 7.66 -10.30
C ASN A 25 -12.51 7.55 -8.84
N HIS A 26 -12.71 6.39 -8.23
CA HIS A 26 -12.40 6.12 -6.83
C HIS A 26 -11.42 4.96 -6.68
N PRO A 27 -10.23 5.00 -7.32
CA PRO A 27 -9.35 3.86 -7.38
C PRO A 27 -8.87 3.43 -5.98
N ILE A 28 -8.87 2.13 -5.72
CA ILE A 28 -8.27 1.53 -4.54
C ILE A 28 -6.76 1.42 -4.76
N ILE A 29 -5.97 2.06 -3.90
CA ILE A 29 -4.51 2.06 -3.98
C ILE A 29 -3.94 1.53 -2.66
N PRO A 30 -3.31 0.33 -2.68
CA PRO A 30 -2.53 -0.16 -1.57
C PRO A 30 -1.42 0.82 -1.15
N PHE A 31 -1.25 1.00 0.16
CA PHE A 31 -0.07 1.69 0.70
C PHE A 31 0.56 0.91 1.85
N ILE A 32 1.89 0.94 1.90
CA ILE A 32 2.66 0.52 3.08
C ILE A 32 3.16 1.79 3.77
N GLU A 33 2.75 2.01 5.02
CA GLU A 33 3.20 3.19 5.80
C GLU A 33 4.73 3.25 5.90
N GLY A 34 5.37 2.09 6.06
CA GLY A 34 6.81 1.94 6.20
C GLY A 34 7.28 2.03 7.65
N ASP A 35 8.59 1.89 7.84
CA ASP A 35 9.24 1.85 9.14
C ASP A 35 9.97 3.17 9.44
N GLY A 36 10.33 3.37 10.72
CA GLY A 36 11.06 4.57 11.17
C GLY A 36 10.31 5.86 10.82
N ALA A 37 10.88 6.69 9.94
CA ALA A 37 10.24 7.92 9.47
C ALA A 37 9.03 7.69 8.53
N GLY A 38 8.68 6.43 8.21
CA GLY A 38 7.59 6.08 7.31
C GLY A 38 6.24 6.69 7.71
N ALA A 39 5.85 6.56 8.98
CA ALA A 39 4.59 7.12 9.48
C ALA A 39 4.50 8.65 9.31
N ASP A 40 5.58 9.38 9.61
CA ASP A 40 5.63 10.84 9.45
C ASP A 40 5.53 11.24 7.97
N ILE A 41 6.27 10.54 7.10
CA ILE A 41 6.26 10.78 5.65
C ILE A 41 4.88 10.45 5.07
N TRP A 42 4.27 9.34 5.48
CA TRP A 42 2.96 8.92 5.00
C TRP A 42 1.88 9.93 5.41
N ASN A 43 1.85 10.33 6.68
CA ASN A 43 0.91 11.32 7.20
C ASN A 43 1.01 12.67 6.46
N ALA A 44 2.21 13.08 6.04
CA ALA A 44 2.38 14.24 5.16
C ALA A 44 1.91 13.96 3.72
N SER A 45 2.33 12.82 3.16
CA SER A 45 2.11 12.46 1.75
C SER A 45 0.63 12.31 1.41
N VAL A 46 -0.14 11.59 2.24
CA VAL A 46 -1.57 11.33 2.01
C VAL A 46 -2.36 12.63 1.89
N ARG A 47 -2.07 13.62 2.75
CA ARG A 47 -2.73 14.94 2.73
C ARG A 47 -2.43 15.72 1.45
N VAL A 48 -1.19 15.68 0.97
CA VAL A 48 -0.80 16.35 -0.28
C VAL A 48 -1.44 15.68 -1.49
N LEU A 49 -1.44 14.34 -1.54
CA LEU A 49 -2.05 13.58 -2.62
C LEU A 49 -3.56 13.80 -2.68
N ASP A 50 -4.25 13.69 -1.55
CA ASP A 50 -5.71 13.89 -1.48
C ASP A 50 -6.10 15.32 -1.88
N ALA A 51 -5.37 16.34 -1.39
CA ALA A 51 -5.61 17.73 -1.77
C ALA A 51 -5.33 17.98 -3.27
N GLY A 52 -4.27 17.36 -3.81
CA GLY A 52 -3.92 17.45 -5.23
C GLY A 52 -5.01 16.86 -6.13
N VAL A 53 -5.48 15.65 -5.81
CA VAL A 53 -6.58 14.98 -6.53
C VAL A 53 -7.87 15.80 -6.43
N ASN A 54 -8.22 16.25 -5.23
CA ASN A 54 -9.43 17.05 -5.03
C ASN A 54 -9.41 18.34 -5.88
N LYS A 55 -8.27 19.06 -5.88
CA LYS A 55 -8.09 20.29 -6.66
C LYS A 55 -8.14 20.04 -8.17
N ALA A 56 -7.46 18.99 -8.65
CA ALA A 56 -7.37 18.69 -10.08
C ALA A 56 -8.71 18.25 -10.69
N TYR A 57 -9.54 17.57 -9.90
CA TYR A 57 -10.77 16.94 -10.38
C TYR A 57 -12.04 17.52 -9.75
N SER A 58 -11.94 18.64 -9.03
CA SER A 58 -13.06 19.31 -8.36
C SER A 58 -13.92 18.35 -7.53
N GLY A 59 -13.25 17.43 -6.82
CA GLY A 59 -13.91 16.41 -5.98
C GLY A 59 -14.56 15.23 -6.71
N THR A 60 -14.53 15.18 -8.05
CA THR A 60 -15.11 14.05 -8.83
C THR A 60 -14.26 12.77 -8.78
N LYS A 61 -13.02 12.87 -8.29
CA LYS A 61 -12.12 11.74 -8.06
C LYS A 61 -11.59 11.77 -6.63
N GLN A 62 -11.32 10.59 -6.08
CA GLN A 62 -10.72 10.42 -4.75
C GLN A 62 -9.96 9.10 -4.70
N ILE A 63 -8.76 9.07 -4.11
CA ILE A 63 -8.06 7.81 -3.87
C ILE A 63 -8.68 7.10 -2.67
N LYS A 64 -8.89 5.79 -2.79
CA LYS A 64 -9.33 4.92 -1.69
C LYS A 64 -8.11 4.17 -1.17
N TRP A 65 -7.50 4.69 -0.12
CA TRP A 65 -6.30 4.12 0.46
C TRP A 65 -6.60 2.79 1.17
N MET A 66 -5.84 1.76 0.81
CA MET A 66 -5.90 0.44 1.43
C MET A 66 -4.57 0.16 2.12
N GLU A 67 -4.56 0.12 3.45
CA GLU A 67 -3.32 -0.16 4.16
C GLU A 67 -2.93 -1.64 3.99
N VAL A 68 -1.67 -1.88 3.64
CA VAL A 68 -1.04 -3.20 3.63
C VAL A 68 0.29 -3.12 4.40
N TYR A 69 0.75 -4.25 4.92
CA TYR A 69 1.79 -4.24 5.96
C TYR A 69 3.07 -4.90 5.46
N ALA A 70 4.21 -4.27 5.72
CA ALA A 70 5.55 -4.85 5.59
C ALA A 70 6.44 -4.19 6.65
N GLY A 71 7.62 -4.76 6.90
CA GLY A 71 8.57 -4.24 7.87
C GLY A 71 8.21 -4.54 9.31
N ASP A 72 8.62 -3.67 10.22
CA ASP A 72 8.38 -3.80 11.66
C ASP A 72 6.88 -3.82 11.97
N LYS A 73 6.11 -2.96 11.29
CA LYS A 73 4.65 -2.91 11.45
C LYS A 73 3.96 -4.23 11.08
N ALA A 74 4.50 -5.00 10.13
CA ALA A 74 3.96 -6.30 9.80
C ALA A 74 4.16 -7.32 10.94
N ASN A 75 5.32 -7.30 11.59
CA ASN A 75 5.57 -8.17 12.74
C ASN A 75 4.55 -7.92 13.87
N GLU A 76 4.22 -6.65 14.12
CA GLU A 76 3.23 -6.26 15.13
C GLU A 76 1.80 -6.68 14.74
N VAL A 77 1.36 -6.39 13.51
CA VAL A 77 -0.02 -6.63 13.05
C VAL A 77 -0.34 -8.11 12.92
N TYR A 78 0.63 -8.92 12.49
CA TYR A 78 0.48 -10.35 12.30
C TYR A 78 0.80 -11.15 13.56
N GLY A 79 1.56 -10.58 14.51
CA GLY A 79 1.88 -11.21 15.79
C GLY A 79 2.97 -12.29 15.70
N GLU A 80 3.73 -12.31 14.61
CA GLU A 80 4.84 -13.23 14.36
C GLU A 80 5.96 -12.51 13.59
N ILE A 81 7.15 -13.10 13.48
CA ILE A 81 8.25 -12.51 12.70
C ILE A 81 7.97 -12.74 11.21
N VAL A 82 7.30 -11.76 10.58
CA VAL A 82 6.93 -11.74 9.16
C VAL A 82 7.17 -10.37 8.55
N TRP A 83 8.35 -10.20 7.95
CA TRP A 83 8.79 -8.94 7.35
C TRP A 83 8.01 -8.54 6.09
N LEU A 84 7.55 -9.52 5.32
CA LEU A 84 6.80 -9.31 4.09
C LEU A 84 5.73 -10.40 3.95
N PRO A 85 4.54 -10.18 4.52
CA PRO A 85 3.43 -11.12 4.42
C PRO A 85 3.07 -11.43 2.97
N ALA A 86 2.77 -12.70 2.67
CA ALA A 86 2.34 -13.12 1.33
C ALA A 86 1.07 -12.38 0.88
N GLU A 87 0.18 -12.06 1.83
CA GLU A 87 -1.01 -11.24 1.62
C GLU A 87 -0.67 -9.86 1.03
N THR A 88 0.37 -9.19 1.53
CA THR A 88 0.80 -7.89 0.99
C THR A 88 1.23 -8.01 -0.47
N LEU A 89 1.95 -9.07 -0.84
CA LEU A 89 2.35 -9.32 -2.22
C LEU A 89 1.15 -9.69 -3.12
N GLU A 90 0.20 -10.48 -2.60
CA GLU A 90 -1.03 -10.81 -3.32
C GLU A 90 -1.83 -9.53 -3.63
N VAL A 91 -2.04 -8.69 -2.62
CA VAL A 91 -2.74 -7.41 -2.77
C VAL A 91 -2.02 -6.50 -3.77
N LEU A 92 -0.70 -6.34 -3.67
CA LEU A 92 0.05 -5.49 -4.60
C LEU A 92 -0.02 -5.99 -6.05
N ARG A 93 0.04 -7.31 -6.27
CA ARG A 93 -0.17 -7.91 -7.61
C ARG A 93 -1.58 -7.72 -8.12
N GLU A 94 -2.56 -7.79 -7.23
CA GLU A 94 -3.97 -7.71 -7.58
C GLU A 94 -4.42 -6.28 -7.92
N TYR A 95 -3.90 -5.27 -7.22
CA TYR A 95 -4.28 -3.87 -7.37
C TYR A 95 -3.31 -3.04 -8.23
N LEU A 96 -2.21 -3.65 -8.68
CA LEU A 96 -1.26 -3.17 -9.70
C LEU A 96 -0.44 -1.91 -9.38
N VAL A 97 -1.02 -0.97 -8.63
CA VAL A 97 -0.38 0.29 -8.25
C VAL A 97 -0.37 0.36 -6.73
N GLY A 98 0.81 0.42 -6.14
CA GLY A 98 0.97 0.63 -4.70
C GLY A 98 2.03 1.69 -4.41
N ILE A 99 1.93 2.31 -3.23
CA ILE A 99 2.93 3.25 -2.71
C ILE A 99 3.50 2.70 -1.41
N LYS A 100 4.78 2.98 -1.12
CA LYS A 100 5.37 2.56 0.16
C LYS A 100 6.25 3.64 0.76
N GLY A 101 6.29 3.68 2.09
CA GLY A 101 7.34 4.32 2.84
C GLY A 101 8.70 3.59 2.74
N PRO A 102 9.73 4.09 3.44
CA PRO A 102 10.97 3.34 3.66
C PRO A 102 10.68 2.08 4.48
N LEU A 103 11.49 1.03 4.30
CA LEU A 103 11.39 -0.22 5.05
C LEU A 103 12.75 -0.54 5.66
N THR A 104 12.75 -0.89 6.93
CA THR A 104 13.94 -1.33 7.65
C THR A 104 14.43 -2.64 7.03
N THR A 105 15.73 -2.74 6.79
CA THR A 105 16.33 -4.02 6.39
C THR A 105 16.74 -4.76 7.66
N PRO A 106 16.16 -5.92 7.97
CA PRO A 106 16.49 -6.65 9.18
C PRO A 106 17.93 -7.16 9.14
N VAL A 107 18.69 -6.92 10.22
CA VAL A 107 20.06 -7.44 10.36
C VAL A 107 19.99 -8.87 10.90
N GLY A 108 20.66 -9.81 10.24
CA GLY A 108 20.78 -11.21 10.71
C GLY A 108 19.58 -12.12 10.42
N GLY A 109 18.53 -11.62 9.77
CA GLY A 109 17.28 -12.36 9.50
C GLY A 109 17.22 -13.17 8.19
N GLY A 110 18.35 -13.39 7.51
CA GLY A 110 18.41 -14.15 6.26
C GLY A 110 17.85 -13.46 5.01
N ILE A 111 17.32 -12.24 5.12
CA ILE A 111 16.86 -11.41 4.00
C ILE A 111 17.82 -10.25 3.80
N ARG A 112 18.32 -10.06 2.57
CA ARG A 112 19.23 -8.95 2.23
C ARG A 112 18.51 -7.60 2.20
N SER A 113 17.27 -7.56 1.74
CA SER A 113 16.43 -6.37 1.67
C SER A 113 14.98 -6.77 1.41
N ILE A 114 14.04 -6.20 2.17
CA ILE A 114 12.60 -6.38 1.93
C ILE A 114 12.21 -5.83 0.55
N ASN A 115 12.89 -4.77 0.07
CA ASN A 115 12.60 -4.16 -1.22
C ASN A 115 13.03 -5.04 -2.42
N VAL A 116 13.87 -6.05 -2.20
CA VAL A 116 14.38 -6.96 -3.24
C VAL A 116 13.64 -8.29 -3.24
N ALA A 117 13.03 -8.66 -2.10
CA ALA A 117 12.41 -9.95 -1.85
C ALA A 117 11.15 -10.23 -2.69
#